data_AF-A0AAV1HZB2-F1
#
_entry.id   AF-A0AAV1HZB2-F1
#
_cell.length_a   1.000
_cell.length_b   1.000
_cell.length_c   1.000
_cell.angle_alpha   90.00
_cell.angle_beta   90.00
_cell.angle_gamma   90.00
#
_symmetry.space_group_name_H-M   'P 1'
#
loop_
_entity.id
_entity.type
_entity.pdbx_description
1 polymer ?
#
loop_
_entity_poly.entity_id
_entity_poly.type
_entity_poly.pdbx_seq_one_letter_code
_entity_poly.pdbx_strand_id
1 'polypeptide(L)'
;MGQAQSRVIDDEQHPARRIEPGVRVTRELLEQLSGKERPRHGQKDVTASIAPLRQVPQKEEEAVLVIRQDPRMEDALQQSQRMGDLLLKHEQQETAEISRLAADLIDREYRAPLKDPPCLKEREACIQCYKANADDALRCRDAVSAYSQCAQGVFAAVRP
;
A
#
# COMPACT_ATOMS: atom_id res chain seq x y z
N MET A 1 -53.68 -3.75 -55.70
CA MET A 1 -52.40 -4.46 -55.91
C MET A 1 -51.45 -3.96 -54.82
N GLY A 2 -51.04 -4.66 -53.78
CA GLY A 2 -51.21 -6.05 -53.35
C GLY A 2 -51.13 -6.06 -51.82
N GLN A 3 -51.84 -7.01 -51.23
CA GLN A 3 -52.04 -7.17 -49.79
C GLN A 3 -50.83 -7.87 -49.15
N ALA A 4 -50.51 -7.51 -47.91
CA ALA A 4 -49.81 -8.41 -47.01
C ALA A 4 -50.15 -8.04 -45.56
N GLN A 5 -51.22 -8.65 -45.05
CA GLN A 5 -51.33 -8.94 -43.63
C GLN A 5 -50.87 -10.40 -43.43
N SER A 6 -49.96 -10.63 -42.50
CA SER A 6 -49.94 -11.86 -41.73
C SER A 6 -49.21 -11.63 -40.41
N ARG A 7 -49.99 -11.73 -39.33
CA ARG A 7 -49.53 -12.05 -37.99
C ARG A 7 -49.38 -13.57 -37.91
N VAL A 8 -48.25 -14.06 -37.41
CA VAL A 8 -48.16 -15.30 -36.64
C VAL A 8 -47.17 -15.04 -35.51
N ILE A 9 -47.54 -15.54 -34.33
CA ILE A 9 -46.93 -15.36 -33.01
C ILE A 9 -45.95 -16.52 -32.76
N ASP A 10 -44.98 -16.30 -31.88
CA ASP A 10 -44.41 -17.23 -30.86
C ASP A 10 -42.92 -16.91 -30.70
N ASP A 11 -42.57 -16.10 -29.70
CA ASP A 11 -42.15 -16.56 -28.36
C ASP A 11 -40.74 -17.14 -28.40
N GLU A 12 -39.73 -16.27 -28.43
CA GLU A 12 -38.40 -16.68 -27.97
C GLU A 12 -37.59 -15.47 -27.46
N GLN A 13 -37.31 -15.51 -26.16
CA GLN A 13 -36.22 -14.84 -25.46
C GLN A 13 -36.09 -13.30 -25.60
N HIS A 14 -36.81 -12.56 -24.74
CA HIS A 14 -36.30 -11.29 -24.24
C HIS A 14 -35.28 -11.57 -23.13
N PRO A 15 -33.97 -11.32 -23.31
CA PRO A 15 -33.03 -11.41 -22.21
C PRO A 15 -33.35 -10.31 -21.18
N ALA A 16 -33.35 -10.72 -19.92
CA ALA A 16 -33.61 -9.92 -18.74
C ALA A 16 -32.99 -8.52 -18.85
N ARG A 17 -33.78 -7.49 -18.48
CA ARG A 17 -33.25 -6.17 -18.17
C ARG A 17 -32.14 -6.35 -17.15
N ARG A 18 -30.90 -6.13 -17.58
CA ARG A 18 -29.73 -6.08 -16.71
C ARG A 18 -29.94 -4.90 -15.75
N ILE A 19 -30.34 -5.18 -14.51
CA ILE A 19 -30.25 -4.20 -13.43
C ILE A 19 -28.76 -4.10 -13.14
N GLU A 20 -28.08 -3.15 -13.77
CA GLU A 20 -26.75 -2.73 -13.34
C GLU A 20 -26.91 -2.17 -11.91
N PRO A 21 -26.33 -2.78 -10.86
CA PRO A 21 -26.39 -2.22 -9.52
C PRO A 21 -25.42 -1.03 -9.46
N GLY A 22 -25.85 0.09 -10.04
CA GLY A 22 -25.15 1.35 -9.91
C GLY A 22 -25.27 1.85 -8.47
N VAL A 23 -24.22 1.71 -7.68
CA VAL A 23 -24.16 2.31 -6.34
C VAL A 23 -24.18 3.82 -6.49
N ARG A 24 -25.30 4.46 -6.10
CA ARG A 24 -25.39 5.92 -6.08
C ARG A 24 -24.74 6.45 -4.81
N VAL A 25 -23.52 6.94 -4.96
CA VAL A 25 -22.78 7.54 -3.86
C VAL A 25 -23.17 9.00 -3.73
N THR A 26 -23.74 9.38 -2.58
CA THR A 26 -24.07 10.77 -2.29
C THR A 26 -22.83 11.51 -1.81
N ARG A 27 -22.78 12.82 -2.07
CA ARG A 27 -21.68 13.69 -1.60
C ARG A 27 -21.48 13.60 -0.08
N GLU A 28 -22.58 13.50 0.65
CA GLU A 28 -22.61 13.28 2.10
C GLU A 28 -21.86 12.01 2.52
N LEU A 29 -22.03 10.91 1.78
CA LEU A 29 -21.36 9.64 2.06
C LEU A 29 -19.86 9.70 1.75
N LEU A 30 -19.45 10.45 0.72
CA LEU A 30 -18.04 10.73 0.43
C LEU A 30 -17.38 11.53 1.56
N GLU A 31 -18.08 12.54 2.09
CA GLU A 31 -17.59 13.39 3.17
C GLU A 31 -17.45 12.60 4.49
N GLN A 32 -18.32 11.62 4.73
CA GLN A 32 -18.21 10.70 5.86
C GLN A 32 -17.04 9.72 5.74
N LEU A 33 -16.83 9.13 4.56
CA LEU A 33 -15.74 8.17 4.33
C LEU A 33 -14.36 8.84 4.30
N SER A 34 -14.30 10.13 3.96
CA SER A 34 -13.07 10.94 3.99
C SER A 34 -12.71 11.50 5.37
N GLY A 35 -13.43 11.10 6.42
CA GLY A 35 -13.08 11.39 7.81
C GLY A 35 -13.39 12.81 8.28
N LYS A 36 -14.24 13.58 7.57
CA LYS A 36 -14.73 14.86 8.09
C LYS A 36 -15.84 14.62 9.11
N GLU A 37 -15.58 14.94 10.37
CA GLU A 37 -16.60 14.89 11.42
C GLU A 37 -17.77 15.84 11.11
N ARG A 38 -19.00 15.32 11.27
CA ARG A 38 -20.22 16.14 11.19
C ARG A 38 -20.26 17.13 12.36
N PRO A 39 -20.78 18.35 12.18
CA PRO A 39 -21.08 19.22 13.30
C PRO A 39 -22.21 18.57 14.13
N ARG A 40 -21.91 18.24 15.39
CA ARG A 40 -22.88 17.73 16.37
C ARG A 40 -23.93 18.80 16.63
N HIS A 41 -25.10 18.69 15.99
CA HIS A 41 -26.26 19.45 16.43
C HIS A 41 -26.89 18.75 17.64
N GLY A 42 -26.73 19.39 18.80
CA GLY A 42 -27.51 19.10 20.01
C GLY A 42 -26.99 17.98 20.90
N GLN A 43 -25.76 18.09 21.39
CA GLN A 43 -25.37 17.37 22.61
C GLN A 43 -25.21 18.41 23.71
N LYS A 44 -26.15 18.40 24.66
CA LYS A 44 -26.08 19.22 25.88
C LYS A 44 -24.72 18.96 26.54
N ASP A 45 -24.02 20.04 26.87
CA ASP A 45 -22.74 19.99 27.57
C ASP A 45 -22.90 19.20 28.87
N VAL A 46 -22.40 17.96 28.86
CA VAL A 46 -22.02 17.29 30.09
C VAL A 46 -20.54 17.55 30.21
N THR A 47 -20.18 18.50 31.06
CA THR A 47 -18.81 18.67 31.55
C THR A 47 -18.40 17.34 32.19
N ALA A 48 -17.73 16.50 31.40
CA ALA A 48 -17.12 15.28 31.88
C ALA A 48 -15.92 15.70 32.74
N SER A 49 -16.15 15.81 34.04
CA SER A 49 -15.11 15.60 35.04
C SER A 49 -14.34 14.35 34.61
N ILE A 50 -13.02 14.47 34.43
CA ILE A 50 -12.17 13.35 34.02
C ILE A 50 -12.24 12.33 35.16
N ALA A 51 -13.15 11.38 35.02
CA ALA A 51 -13.15 10.18 35.83
C ALA A 51 -11.84 9.44 35.54
N PRO A 52 -11.19 8.86 36.56
CA PRO A 52 -9.97 8.12 36.35
C PRO A 52 -10.23 6.99 35.35
N LEU A 53 -9.21 6.67 34.55
CA LEU A 53 -9.19 5.49 33.67
C LEU A 53 -9.91 4.35 34.37
N ARG A 54 -10.95 3.84 33.71
CA ARG A 54 -11.72 2.68 34.17
C ARG A 54 -10.71 1.58 34.45
N GLN A 55 -10.42 1.35 35.73
CA GLN A 55 -9.65 0.21 36.18
C GLN A 55 -10.31 -1.02 35.56
N VAL A 56 -9.54 -1.82 34.84
CA VAL A 56 -10.01 -3.12 34.38
C VAL A 56 -10.36 -3.88 35.66
N PRO A 57 -11.65 -4.19 35.91
CA PRO A 57 -12.03 -4.77 37.18
C PRO A 57 -11.44 -6.18 37.26
N GLN A 58 -11.12 -6.63 38.48
CA GLN A 58 -10.61 -7.96 38.87
C GLN A 58 -11.44 -9.17 38.38
N LYS A 59 -12.47 -8.92 37.58
CA LYS A 59 -13.33 -9.89 36.91
C LYS A 59 -12.60 -10.68 35.81
N GLU A 60 -11.42 -10.25 35.37
CA GLU A 60 -10.58 -11.03 34.46
C GLU A 60 -10.04 -12.30 35.13
N GLU A 61 -9.63 -12.25 36.41
CA GLU A 61 -9.19 -13.46 37.12
C GLU A 61 -10.35 -14.44 37.36
N GLU A 62 -11.53 -13.95 37.74
CA GLU A 62 -12.73 -14.79 37.84
C GLU A 62 -13.16 -15.35 36.48
N ALA A 63 -13.08 -14.57 35.40
CA ALA A 63 -13.41 -15.04 34.05
C ALA A 63 -12.43 -16.13 33.58
N VAL A 64 -11.13 -15.97 33.84
CA VAL A 64 -10.11 -16.99 33.53
C VAL A 64 -10.35 -18.26 34.36
N LEU A 65 -10.75 -18.13 35.62
CA LEU A 65 -11.06 -19.26 36.49
C LEU A 65 -12.34 -19.99 36.06
N VAL A 66 -13.38 -19.27 35.61
CA VAL A 66 -14.63 -19.84 35.09
C VAL A 66 -14.41 -20.53 33.74
N ILE A 67 -13.59 -19.95 32.86
CA ILE A 67 -13.20 -20.57 31.59
C ILE A 67 -12.45 -21.89 31.83
N ARG A 68 -11.58 -21.96 32.85
CA ARG A 68 -10.88 -23.19 33.25
C ARG A 68 -11.76 -24.25 33.91
N GLN A 69 -12.98 -23.90 34.33
CA GLN A 69 -13.91 -24.83 34.95
C GLN A 69 -14.92 -25.42 33.95
N ASP A 70 -15.07 -24.80 32.78
CA ASP A 70 -15.94 -25.30 31.71
C ASP A 70 -15.11 -26.03 30.63
N PRO A 71 -15.20 -27.38 30.55
CA PRO A 71 -14.41 -28.16 29.60
C PRO A 71 -14.73 -27.82 28.13
N ARG A 72 -15.91 -27.27 27.83
CA ARG A 72 -16.26 -26.83 26.47
C ARG A 72 -15.53 -25.53 26.10
N MET A 73 -15.33 -24.66 27.07
CA MET A 73 -14.58 -23.42 26.87
C MET A 73 -13.09 -23.71 26.70
N GLU A 74 -12.54 -24.65 27.48
CA GLU A 74 -11.15 -25.08 27.33
C GLU A 74 -10.88 -25.73 25.95
N ASP A 75 -11.77 -26.60 25.48
CA ASP A 75 -11.65 -27.23 24.16
C ASP A 75 -11.74 -26.19 23.03
N ALA A 76 -12.68 -25.24 23.13
CA ALA A 76 -12.79 -24.12 22.19
C ALA A 76 -11.53 -23.25 22.17
N LEU A 77 -10.93 -22.97 23.33
CA LEU A 77 -9.66 -22.24 23.42
C LEU A 77 -8.50 -23.02 22.80
N GLN A 78 -8.38 -24.32 23.09
CA GLN A 78 -7.34 -25.16 22.48
C GLN A 78 -7.51 -25.22 20.96
N GLN A 79 -8.74 -25.36 20.48
CA GLN A 79 -9.02 -25.36 19.05
C GLN A 79 -8.64 -24.02 18.41
N SER A 80 -8.99 -22.90 19.06
CA SER A 80 -8.63 -21.56 18.60
C SER A 80 -7.12 -21.36 18.55
N GLN A 81 -6.39 -21.81 19.58
CA GLN A 81 -4.92 -21.75 19.62
C GLN A 81 -4.29 -22.58 18.50
N ARG A 82 -4.74 -23.83 18.30
CA ARG A 82 -4.25 -24.70 17.22
C ARG A 82 -4.49 -24.11 15.84
N MET A 83 -5.67 -23.53 15.62
CA MET A 83 -5.98 -22.83 14.37
C MET A 83 -5.12 -21.58 14.19
N GLY A 84 -4.92 -20.81 15.27
CA GLY A 84 -4.04 -19.65 15.29
C GLY A 84 -2.60 -20.00 14.90
N ASP A 85 -2.05 -21.08 15.47
CA ASP A 85 -0.71 -21.56 15.13
C ASP A 85 -0.59 -22.00 13.67
N LEU A 86 -1.64 -22.61 13.12
CA LEU A 86 -1.66 -23.02 11.70
C LEU A 86 -1.70 -21.80 10.78
N LEU A 87 -2.55 -20.82 11.10
CA LEU A 87 -2.68 -19.56 10.35
C LEU A 87 -1.36 -18.79 10.37
N LEU A 88 -0.69 -18.70 11.52
CA LEU A 88 0.58 -17.99 11.65
C LEU A 88 1.70 -18.65 10.82
N LYS A 89 1.69 -19.99 10.74
CA LYS A 89 2.63 -20.72 9.86
C LYS A 89 2.34 -20.44 8.39
N HIS A 90 1.07 -20.41 8.00
CA HIS A 90 0.67 -20.11 6.63
C HIS A 90 1.04 -18.68 6.24
N GLU A 91 0.75 -17.71 7.11
CA GLU A 91 1.11 -16.30 6.92
C GLU A 91 2.62 -16.15 6.71
N GLN A 92 3.45 -16.81 7.52
CA GLN A 92 4.91 -16.77 7.35
C GLN A 92 5.36 -17.35 6.01
N GLN A 93 4.75 -18.45 5.56
CA GLN A 93 5.06 -19.05 4.27
C GLN A 93 4.68 -18.13 3.11
N GLU A 94 3.44 -17.63 3.10
CA GLU A 94 2.95 -16.73 2.06
C GLU A 94 3.75 -15.42 2.02
N THR A 95 4.07 -14.85 3.17
CA THR A 95 4.85 -13.61 3.26
C THR A 95 6.26 -13.81 2.69
N ALA A 96 6.88 -14.97 2.94
CA ALA A 96 8.17 -15.31 2.36
C ALA A 96 8.08 -15.47 0.83
N GLU A 97 7.03 -16.10 0.33
CA GLU A 97 6.79 -16.27 -1.12
C GLU A 97 6.54 -14.92 -1.81
N ILE A 98 5.71 -14.06 -1.24
CA ILE A 98 5.44 -12.72 -1.76
C ILE A 98 6.73 -11.90 -1.78
N SER A 99 7.53 -11.95 -0.71
CA SER A 99 8.80 -11.23 -0.64
C SER A 99 9.77 -11.70 -1.73
N ARG A 100 9.86 -13.02 -1.95
CA ARG A 100 10.68 -13.60 -3.02
C ARG A 100 10.20 -13.16 -4.40
N LEU A 101 8.90 -13.20 -4.65
CA LEU A 101 8.32 -12.80 -5.93
C LEU A 101 8.52 -11.31 -6.19
N ALA A 102 8.32 -10.48 -5.18
CA ALA A 102 8.58 -9.04 -5.26
C ALA A 102 10.04 -8.75 -5.62
N ALA A 103 11.00 -9.45 -4.99
CA ALA A 103 12.41 -9.30 -5.32
C ALA A 103 12.73 -9.71 -6.77
N ASP A 104 12.15 -10.82 -7.25
CA ASP A 104 12.34 -11.30 -8.63
C ASP A 104 11.74 -10.32 -9.66
N LEU A 105 10.54 -9.78 -9.40
CA LEU A 105 9.92 -8.75 -10.25
C LEU A 105 10.74 -7.47 -10.28
N ILE A 106 11.24 -7.02 -9.12
CA ILE A 106 12.09 -5.84 -9.04
C ILE A 106 13.35 -6.05 -9.87
N ASP A 107 14.02 -7.21 -9.77
CA ASP A 107 15.26 -7.45 -10.50
C ASP A 107 15.06 -7.58 -12.02
N ARG A 108 13.96 -8.21 -12.45
CA ARG A 108 13.70 -8.46 -13.88
C ARG A 108 13.08 -7.28 -14.62
N GLU A 109 12.10 -6.63 -14.03
CA GLU A 109 11.22 -5.71 -14.77
C GLU A 109 11.43 -4.25 -14.37
N TYR A 110 11.66 -4.00 -13.08
CA TYR A 110 11.72 -2.63 -12.55
C TYR A 110 13.14 -2.14 -12.27
N ARG A 111 14.14 -3.02 -12.41
CA ARG A 111 15.53 -2.62 -12.27
C ARG A 111 15.88 -1.73 -13.45
N ALA A 112 16.09 -0.45 -13.16
CA ALA A 112 16.64 0.47 -14.14
C ALA A 112 17.94 -0.16 -14.70
N PRO A 113 18.15 -0.14 -16.02
CA PRO A 113 19.37 -0.66 -16.61
C PRO A 113 20.58 -0.05 -15.87
N LEU A 114 21.51 -0.90 -15.41
CA LEU A 114 22.80 -0.44 -14.90
C LEU A 114 23.64 0.10 -16.06
N LYS A 115 23.18 1.18 -16.66
CA LYS A 115 24.02 2.01 -17.51
C LYS A 115 24.85 2.85 -16.57
N ASP A 116 26.14 2.88 -16.82
CA ASP A 116 27.02 3.80 -16.12
C ASP A 116 26.43 5.21 -16.24
N PRO A 117 26.38 5.97 -15.12
CA PRO A 117 25.90 7.33 -15.18
C PRO A 117 26.76 8.11 -16.20
N PRO A 118 26.14 9.04 -16.94
CA PRO A 118 26.90 9.88 -17.86
C PRO A 118 28.06 10.55 -17.12
N CYS A 119 29.21 10.64 -17.79
CA CYS A 119 30.44 11.22 -17.25
C CYS A 119 31.08 10.46 -16.07
N LEU A 120 30.83 9.15 -15.92
CA LEU A 120 31.40 8.35 -14.83
C LEU A 120 32.93 8.43 -14.78
N LYS A 121 33.61 8.33 -15.93
CA LYS A 121 35.08 8.35 -16.01
C LYS A 121 35.66 9.67 -15.55
N GLU A 122 35.08 10.78 -16.03
CA GLU A 122 35.50 12.14 -15.68
C GLU A 122 35.22 12.43 -14.20
N ARG A 123 34.09 11.93 -13.66
CA ARG A 123 33.76 12.00 -12.24
C ARG A 123 34.78 11.26 -11.38
N GLU A 124 35.13 10.03 -11.75
CA GLU A 124 36.10 9.23 -11.02
C GLU A 124 37.49 9.86 -11.04
N ALA A 125 37.93 10.37 -12.20
CA ALA A 125 39.19 11.10 -12.32
C ALA A 125 39.24 12.36 -11.43
N CYS A 126 38.13 13.10 -11.37
CA CYS A 126 38.00 14.28 -10.50
C CYS A 126 38.10 13.90 -9.01
N ILE A 127 37.39 12.87 -8.58
CA ILE A 127 37.44 12.37 -7.20
C ILE A 127 38.84 11.85 -6.85
N GLN A 128 39.46 11.09 -7.74
CA GLN A 128 40.80 10.56 -7.53
C GLN A 128 41.84 11.68 -7.41
N CYS A 129 41.72 12.74 -8.23
CA CYS A 129 42.60 13.89 -8.13
C CYS A 129 42.50 14.56 -6.75
N TYR A 130 41.29 14.81 -6.26
CA TYR A 130 41.10 15.43 -4.95
C TYR A 130 41.59 14.54 -3.80
N LYS A 131 41.40 13.22 -3.90
CA LYS A 131 41.96 12.28 -2.93
C LYS A 131 43.49 12.30 -2.90
N ALA A 132 44.13 12.49 -4.07
CA ALA A 132 45.58 12.55 -4.18
C ALA A 132 46.17 13.92 -3.79
N ASN A 133 45.39 15.01 -3.87
CA ASN A 133 45.84 16.38 -3.60
C ASN A 133 44.95 17.04 -2.52
N ALA A 134 44.85 16.40 -1.35
CA ALA A 134 44.00 16.89 -0.25
C ALA A 134 44.43 18.27 0.27
N ASP A 135 45.73 18.57 0.24
CA ASP A 135 46.30 19.83 0.73
C ASP A 135 46.22 20.97 -0.29
N ASP A 136 46.05 20.66 -1.59
CA ASP A 136 45.96 21.66 -2.66
C ASP A 136 44.93 21.25 -3.72
N ALA A 137 43.69 21.67 -3.47
CA ALA A 137 42.54 21.46 -4.34
C ALA A 137 42.68 22.09 -5.74
N LEU A 138 43.54 23.11 -5.93
CA LEU A 138 43.65 23.83 -7.20
C LEU A 138 44.38 23.01 -8.27
N ARG A 139 45.18 22.03 -7.87
CA ARG A 139 45.86 21.10 -8.79
C ARG A 139 44.88 20.25 -9.59
N CYS A 140 43.63 20.15 -9.15
CA CYS A 140 42.58 19.36 -9.80
C CYS A 140 41.72 20.16 -10.79
N ARG A 141 42.10 21.39 -11.12
CA ARG A 141 41.39 22.26 -12.07
C ARG A 141 41.03 21.56 -13.38
N ASP A 142 41.98 20.83 -13.98
CA ASP A 142 41.79 20.22 -15.29
C ASP A 142 40.81 19.03 -15.20
N ALA A 143 40.88 18.24 -14.12
CA ALA A 143 39.94 17.15 -13.87
C ALA A 143 38.51 17.66 -13.62
N VAL A 144 38.37 18.78 -12.90
CA VAL A 144 37.08 19.46 -12.70
C VAL A 144 36.55 20.03 -14.02
N SER A 145 37.41 20.63 -14.83
CA SER A 145 37.02 21.19 -16.13
C SER A 145 36.50 20.09 -17.06
N ALA A 146 37.20 18.96 -17.16
CA ALA A 146 36.78 17.82 -17.95
C ALA A 146 35.40 17.27 -17.50
N TYR A 147 35.19 17.12 -16.19
CA TYR A 147 33.89 16.70 -15.66
C TYR A 147 32.78 17.71 -15.97
N SER A 148 33.07 19.01 -15.83
CA SER A 148 32.10 20.08 -16.11
C SER A 148 31.68 20.12 -17.59
N GLN A 149 32.63 19.95 -18.52
CA GLN A 149 32.36 19.93 -19.96
C GLN A 149 31.49 18.72 -20.34
N CYS A 150 31.81 17.54 -19.81
CA CYS A 150 30.99 16.36 -20.04
C CYS A 150 29.56 16.56 -19.51
N ALA A 151 29.42 17.05 -18.28
CA ALA A 151 28.11 17.30 -17.68
C ALA A 151 27.28 18.30 -18.50
N GLN A 152 27.88 19.41 -18.94
CA GLN A 152 27.23 20.40 -19.79
C GLN A 152 26.78 19.81 -21.12
N GLY A 153 27.60 18.96 -21.76
CA GLY A 153 27.22 18.28 -23.00
C GLY A 153 26.01 17.36 -22.84
N VAL A 154 25.94 16.64 -21.71
CA VAL A 154 24.81 15.77 -21.39
C VAL A 154 23.54 16.57 -21.10
N PHE A 155 23.61 17.63 -20.29
CA PHE A 155 22.45 18.47 -19.99
C PHE A 155 21.94 19.24 -21.22
N ALA A 156 22.84 19.67 -22.11
CA ALA A 156 22.47 20.29 -23.38
C ALA A 156 21.73 19.31 -24.30
N ALA A 157 22.11 18.03 -24.30
CA ALA A 157 21.46 16.99 -25.11
C ALA A 157 20.10 16.51 -24.55
N VAL A 158 19.82 16.74 -23.26
CA VAL A 158 18.59 16.31 -22.57
C VAL A 158 17.52 17.41 -22.53
N ARG A 159 17.86 18.64 -22.93
CA ARG A 159 16.93 19.77 -22.96
C ARG A 159 16.08 19.69 -24.25
N PRO A 160 14.74 19.51 -24.17
CA PRO A 160 13.86 19.48 -25.34
C PRO A 160 13.74 20.85 -26.02
#